data_AF-A0AA39IH39-F1
#
_entry.id   AF-A0AA39IH39-F1
#
_cell.length_a   1.000
_cell.length_b   1.000
_cell.length_c   1.000
_cell.angle_alpha   90.00
_cell.angle_beta   90.00
_cell.angle_gamma   90.00
#
_symmetry.space_group_name_H-M   'P 1'
#
loop_
_entity.id
_entity.type
_entity.pdbx_description
1 polymer ?
#
loop_
_entity_poly.entity_id
_entity_poly.type
_entity_poly.pdbx_seq_one_letter_code
_entity_poly.pdbx_strand_id
1 'polypeptide(L)'
;MIPLHVEIIYLLVGIPSFVFYVAVIATLLRGSNKDVFGFAFYRIFAVTGIMDCFNYVINTITYRFPMCPTFSLLYVNFKRSFVTTFFYFALFFCGYFQIHGHTLMALNRLSTVACPSKHKTFWTSYYVHCIAVVTFLAFAGSWQNLFSNAEFARHEVNGTEEIFFTFKFDEDNVIIGKPTQFNSIMNAATYIFVSLLQLAMNIATVVLLVRQNKRAKAASVKRASKPEMNLFFLSVAMFFIGLTMGVYQVGVTLLLFAKNEAIVGFLNNYLWIADLNQLSPPYLLFLASATARKTILQSFGLKKRKKKESSALFVTR
;
A
#
# COMPACT_ATOMS: atom_id res chain seq x y z
N MET A 1 19.21 14.30 -9.13
CA MET A 1 18.15 15.23 -9.57
C MET A 1 17.14 14.47 -10.41
N ILE A 2 15.85 14.70 -10.18
CA ILE A 2 14.79 14.14 -11.02
C ILE A 2 14.72 14.98 -12.30
N PRO A 3 14.74 14.38 -13.51
CA PRO A 3 14.58 15.15 -14.74
C PRO A 3 13.19 15.79 -14.83
N LEU A 4 13.10 17.00 -15.41
CA LEU A 4 11.85 17.76 -15.52
C LEU A 4 10.69 16.96 -16.15
N HIS A 5 10.96 16.14 -17.17
CA HIS A 5 9.93 15.31 -17.79
C HIS A 5 9.35 14.27 -16.82
N VAL A 6 10.15 13.74 -15.90
CA VAL A 6 9.71 12.80 -14.88
C VAL A 6 8.86 13.55 -13.83
N GLU A 7 9.27 14.77 -13.44
CA GLU A 7 8.47 15.65 -12.58
C GLU A 7 7.08 15.93 -13.17
N ILE A 8 7.01 16.27 -14.46
CA ILE A 8 5.74 16.50 -15.16
C ILE A 8 4.86 15.25 -15.11
N ILE A 9 5.41 14.06 -15.37
CA ILE A 9 4.62 12.83 -15.32
C ILE A 9 4.12 12.58 -13.89
N TYR A 10 4.92 12.81 -12.86
CA TYR A 10 4.48 12.67 -11.47
C TYR A 10 3.33 13.61 -11.13
N LEU A 11 3.38 14.87 -11.55
CA LEU A 11 2.30 15.82 -11.29
C LEU A 11 1.03 15.44 -12.05
N LEU A 12 1.15 15.05 -13.33
CA LEU A 12 0.02 14.73 -14.19
C LEU A 12 -0.62 13.36 -13.91
N VAL A 13 0.14 12.39 -13.42
CA VAL A 13 -0.36 11.03 -13.15
C VAL A 13 -0.55 10.82 -11.64
N GLY A 14 0.43 11.21 -10.83
CA GLY A 14 0.44 10.98 -9.39
C GLY A 14 -0.69 11.72 -8.67
N ILE A 15 -0.84 13.03 -8.89
CA ILE A 15 -1.88 13.83 -8.21
C ILE A 15 -3.28 13.33 -8.56
N PRO A 16 -3.67 13.13 -9.84
CA PRO A 16 -4.98 12.59 -10.16
C PRO A 16 -5.21 11.19 -9.59
N SER A 17 -4.17 10.34 -9.57
CA SER A 17 -4.25 9.00 -8.97
C SER A 17 -4.48 9.04 -7.47
N PHE A 18 -3.80 9.94 -6.77
CA PHE A 18 -3.99 10.18 -5.34
C PHE A 18 -5.41 10.68 -5.04
N VAL A 19 -5.90 11.67 -5.79
CA VAL A 19 -7.27 12.19 -5.66
C VAL A 19 -8.29 11.09 -5.90
N PHE A 20 -8.09 10.26 -6.93
CA PHE A 20 -8.93 9.09 -7.17
C PHE A 20 -8.91 8.12 -5.99
N TYR A 21 -7.74 7.81 -5.42
CA TYR A 21 -7.63 6.94 -4.27
C TYR A 21 -8.43 7.49 -3.07
N VAL A 22 -8.23 8.75 -2.71
CA VAL A 22 -8.96 9.41 -1.62
C VAL A 22 -10.47 9.32 -1.83
N ALA A 23 -10.95 9.56 -3.07
CA ALA A 23 -12.36 9.46 -3.39
C ALA A 23 -12.91 8.02 -3.29
N VAL A 24 -12.11 7.00 -3.65
CA VAL A 24 -12.45 5.59 -3.44
C VAL A 24 -12.59 5.30 -1.94
N ILE A 25 -11.62 5.70 -1.12
CA ILE A 25 -11.66 5.50 0.35
C ILE A 25 -12.89 6.19 0.94
N ALA A 26 -13.14 7.45 0.57
CA ALA A 26 -14.31 8.20 1.02
C ALA A 26 -15.62 7.49 0.64
N THR A 27 -15.69 6.91 -0.56
CA THR A 27 -16.85 6.14 -1.02
C THR A 27 -17.05 4.86 -0.20
N LEU A 28 -15.97 4.15 0.13
CA LEU A 28 -16.01 2.92 0.94
C LEU A 28 -16.46 3.19 2.38
N LEU A 29 -16.00 4.31 2.97
CA LEU A 29 -16.31 4.69 4.35
C LEU A 29 -17.65 5.42 4.50
N ARG A 30 -18.29 5.83 3.39
CA ARG A 30 -19.56 6.55 3.41
C ARG A 30 -20.66 5.72 4.09
N GLY A 31 -21.32 6.30 5.09
CA GLY A 31 -22.37 5.63 5.86
C GLY A 31 -23.51 5.07 5.01
N SER A 32 -23.86 5.73 3.90
CA SER A 32 -24.88 5.28 2.96
C SER A 32 -24.55 3.97 2.22
N ASN A 33 -23.28 3.56 2.23
CA ASN A 33 -22.78 2.39 1.53
C ASN A 33 -22.44 1.23 2.48
N LYS A 34 -22.78 1.34 3.77
CA LYS A 34 -22.48 0.29 4.78
C LYS A 34 -23.04 -1.08 4.42
N ASP A 35 -24.19 -1.15 3.76
CA ASP A 35 -24.78 -2.43 3.34
C ASP A 35 -23.97 -3.13 2.24
N VAL A 36 -23.21 -2.35 1.45
CA VAL A 36 -22.42 -2.85 0.31
C VAL A 36 -20.97 -3.10 0.72
N PHE A 37 -20.38 -2.19 1.51
CA PHE A 37 -18.96 -2.20 1.87
C PHE A 37 -18.71 -2.43 3.37
N GLY A 38 -19.73 -2.81 4.15
CA GLY A 38 -19.58 -3.12 5.58
C GLY A 38 -18.78 -4.39 5.88
N PHE A 39 -18.41 -5.16 4.85
CA PHE A 39 -17.58 -6.35 5.01
C PHE A 39 -16.16 -5.98 5.48
N ALA A 40 -15.59 -6.85 6.32
CA ALA A 40 -14.28 -6.67 6.92
C ALA A 40 -13.19 -6.35 5.90
N PHE A 41 -13.23 -6.98 4.73
CA PHE A 41 -12.30 -6.72 3.65
C PHE A 41 -12.22 -5.27 3.21
N TYR A 42 -13.36 -4.62 2.95
CA TYR A 42 -13.37 -3.23 2.49
C TYR A 42 -12.91 -2.28 3.60
N ARG A 43 -13.17 -2.65 4.86
CA ARG A 43 -12.65 -1.90 6.02
C ARG A 43 -11.14 -2.05 6.17
N ILE A 44 -10.58 -3.25 5.96
CA ILE A 44 -9.13 -3.46 5.95
C ILE A 44 -8.51 -2.67 4.79
N PHE A 45 -9.07 -2.83 3.58
CA PHE A 45 -8.63 -2.10 2.39
C PHE A 45 -8.65 -0.58 2.59
N ALA A 46 -9.70 -0.03 3.22
CA ALA A 46 -9.79 1.40 3.50
C ALA A 46 -8.72 1.87 4.49
N VAL A 47 -8.48 1.12 5.58
CA VAL A 47 -7.44 1.47 6.56
C VAL A 47 -6.04 1.38 5.94
N THR A 48 -5.75 0.31 5.20
CA THR A 48 -4.48 0.20 4.45
C THR A 48 -4.36 1.32 3.44
N GLY A 49 -5.43 1.65 2.71
CA GLY A 49 -5.40 2.73 1.72
C GLY A 49 -5.19 4.12 2.31
N ILE A 50 -5.65 4.38 3.54
CA ILE A 50 -5.31 5.62 4.25
C ILE A 50 -3.80 5.69 4.50
N MET A 51 -3.20 4.57 4.91
CA MET A 51 -1.75 4.49 5.09
C MET A 51 -0.99 4.60 3.77
N ASP A 52 -1.50 4.05 2.66
CA ASP A 52 -0.91 4.21 1.34
C ASP A 52 -0.92 5.67 0.88
N CYS A 53 -2.05 6.37 1.09
CA CYS A 53 -2.17 7.80 0.82
C CYS A 53 -1.20 8.62 1.67
N PHE A 54 -1.10 8.31 2.97
CA PHE A 54 -0.17 8.99 3.86
C PHE A 54 1.29 8.71 3.44
N ASN A 55 1.61 7.47 3.08
CA ASN A 55 2.93 7.08 2.58
C ASN A 55 3.29 7.85 1.31
N TYR A 56 2.35 8.00 0.37
CA TYR A 56 2.55 8.76 -0.86
C TYR A 56 2.86 10.23 -0.58
N VAL A 57 2.13 10.85 0.35
CA VAL A 57 2.40 12.24 0.75
C VAL A 57 3.78 12.37 1.40
N ILE A 58 4.12 11.47 2.32
CA ILE A 58 5.43 11.48 2.98
C ILE A 58 6.55 11.26 1.96
N ASN A 59 6.45 10.28 1.05
CA ASN A 59 7.42 10.06 -0.03
C ASN A 59 7.57 11.28 -0.94
N THR A 60 6.47 11.98 -1.19
CA THR A 60 6.50 13.21 -1.99
C THR A 60 7.29 14.30 -1.29
N ILE A 61 7.09 14.48 0.03
CA ILE A 61 7.80 15.47 0.83
C ILE A 61 9.27 15.08 1.07
N THR A 62 9.60 13.79 1.20
CA THR A 62 10.96 13.37 1.56
C THR A 62 11.86 13.06 0.37
N TYR A 63 11.30 12.61 -0.74
CA TYR A 63 12.08 12.19 -1.91
C TYR A 63 11.78 12.99 -3.17
N ARG A 64 10.51 13.31 -3.45
CA ARG A 64 10.16 13.98 -4.72
C ARG A 64 10.52 15.46 -4.70
N PHE A 65 9.84 16.24 -3.86
CA PHE A 65 10.02 17.70 -3.81
C PHE A 65 11.48 18.13 -3.56
N PRO A 66 12.25 17.50 -2.67
CA PRO A 66 13.65 17.88 -2.46
C PRO A 66 14.53 17.64 -3.70
N MET A 67 14.22 16.63 -4.50
CA MET A 67 14.98 16.26 -5.71
C MET A 67 14.50 16.98 -6.98
N CYS A 68 13.40 17.73 -6.91
CA CYS A 68 12.87 18.57 -7.99
C CYS A 68 13.45 19.99 -7.86
N PRO A 69 14.09 20.54 -8.91
CA PRO A 69 14.64 21.90 -8.88
C PRO A 69 13.59 22.96 -8.51
N THR A 70 12.34 22.79 -8.96
CA THR A 70 11.23 23.71 -8.69
C THR A 70 10.92 23.87 -7.20
N PHE A 71 11.07 22.79 -6.42
CA PHE A 71 10.64 22.74 -5.01
C PHE A 71 11.80 22.59 -4.03
N SER A 72 13.03 22.36 -4.52
CA SER A 72 14.21 22.10 -3.69
C SER A 72 14.55 23.23 -2.75
N LEU A 73 14.28 24.49 -3.13
CA LEU A 73 14.51 25.68 -2.31
C LEU A 73 13.73 25.68 -0.98
N LEU A 74 12.60 24.96 -0.91
CA LEU A 74 11.82 24.81 0.33
C LEU A 74 12.60 24.07 1.43
N TYR A 75 13.64 23.33 1.06
CA TYR A 75 14.39 22.44 1.94
C TYR A 75 15.69 23.03 2.49
N VAL A 76 16.07 24.25 2.08
CA VAL A 76 17.32 24.92 2.51
C VAL A 76 17.43 25.06 4.03
N ASN A 77 16.31 25.22 4.72
CA ASN A 77 16.27 25.42 6.17
C ASN A 77 15.93 24.15 6.96
N PHE A 78 15.74 23.00 6.30
CA PHE A 78 15.40 21.75 6.98
C PHE A 78 16.64 21.03 7.51
N LYS A 79 17.16 21.54 8.63
CA LYS A 79 18.22 20.88 9.40
C LYS A 79 17.67 19.69 10.19
N ARG A 80 18.58 18.88 10.75
CA ARG A 80 18.26 17.82 11.71
C ARG A 80 17.29 18.32 12.79
N SER A 81 16.12 17.71 12.85
CA SER A 81 15.05 18.09 13.77
C SER A 81 14.13 16.91 14.04
N PHE A 82 13.25 17.04 15.04
CA PHE A 82 12.20 16.06 15.27
C PHE A 82 11.32 15.83 14.04
N VAL A 83 11.11 16.86 13.21
CA VAL A 83 10.28 16.77 12.00
C VAL A 83 10.93 15.87 10.96
N THR A 84 12.23 16.02 10.70
CA THR A 84 12.95 15.16 9.74
C THR A 84 13.04 13.73 10.25
N THR A 85 13.32 13.51 11.54
CA THR A 85 13.29 12.16 12.14
C THR A 85 11.89 11.53 12.06
N PHE A 86 10.83 12.30 12.30
CA PHE A 86 9.45 11.81 12.14
C PHE A 86 9.12 11.41 10.71
N PHE A 87 9.52 12.22 9.71
CA PHE A 87 9.31 11.85 8.30
C PHE A 87 10.04 10.56 7.93
N TYR A 88 11.26 10.37 8.43
CA TYR A 88 11.99 9.14 8.20
C TYR A 88 11.32 7.92 8.84
N PHE A 89 10.90 8.05 10.10
CA PHE A 89 10.10 7.01 10.76
C PHE A 89 8.82 6.70 9.97
N ALA A 90 8.07 7.74 9.57
CA ALA A 90 6.79 7.61 8.87
C ALA A 90 6.94 6.88 7.53
N LEU A 91 8.01 7.12 6.76
CA LEU A 91 8.28 6.39 5.51
C LEU A 91 8.29 4.86 5.72
N PHE A 92 9.07 4.41 6.70
CA PHE A 92 9.22 2.98 6.98
C PHE A 92 7.98 2.40 7.65
N PHE A 93 7.43 3.12 8.64
CA PHE A 93 6.22 2.71 9.32
C PHE A 93 5.07 2.47 8.33
N CYS A 94 4.83 3.42 7.42
CA CYS A 94 3.76 3.28 6.44
C CYS A 94 4.03 2.14 5.45
N GLY A 95 5.28 1.98 5.00
CA GLY A 95 5.67 0.85 4.14
C GLY A 95 5.42 -0.51 4.80
N TYR A 96 5.83 -0.68 6.06
CA TYR A 96 5.56 -1.91 6.81
C TYR A 96 4.08 -2.12 7.09
N PHE A 97 3.34 -1.07 7.46
CA PHE A 97 1.90 -1.16 7.65
C PHE A 97 1.22 -1.65 6.38
N GLN A 98 1.60 -1.08 5.23
CA GLN A 98 1.05 -1.43 3.94
C GLN A 98 1.24 -2.93 3.64
N ILE A 99 2.47 -3.44 3.71
CA ILE A 99 2.76 -4.84 3.37
C ILE A 99 2.07 -5.83 4.32
N HIS A 100 2.06 -5.53 5.63
CA HIS A 100 1.31 -6.33 6.61
C HIS A 100 -0.20 -6.24 6.41
N GLY A 101 -0.72 -5.08 6.02
CA GLY A 101 -2.12 -4.87 5.65
C GLY A 101 -2.53 -5.70 4.43
N HIS A 102 -1.66 -5.82 3.43
CA HIS A 102 -1.89 -6.70 2.27
C HIS A 102 -1.98 -8.17 2.68
N THR A 103 -1.10 -8.63 3.57
CA THR A 103 -1.19 -9.98 4.14
C THR A 103 -2.47 -10.17 4.94
N LEU A 104 -2.91 -9.17 5.70
CA LEU A 104 -4.18 -9.23 6.43
C LEU A 104 -5.37 -9.35 5.47
N MET A 105 -5.34 -8.68 4.31
CA MET A 105 -6.35 -8.87 3.26
C MET A 105 -6.33 -10.29 2.69
N ALA A 106 -5.15 -10.87 2.44
CA ALA A 106 -5.02 -12.26 1.99
C ALA A 106 -5.54 -13.25 3.03
N LEU A 107 -5.25 -13.03 4.32
CA LEU A 107 -5.78 -13.81 5.43
C LEU A 107 -7.30 -13.69 5.53
N ASN A 108 -7.84 -12.48 5.34
CA ASN A 108 -9.29 -12.26 5.27
C ASN A 108 -9.93 -13.13 4.18
N ARG A 109 -9.36 -13.12 2.98
CA ARG A 109 -9.83 -13.97 1.86
C ARG A 109 -9.74 -15.45 2.18
N LEU A 110 -8.60 -15.90 2.69
CA LEU A 110 -8.39 -17.29 3.09
C LEU A 110 -9.44 -17.73 4.11
N SER A 111 -9.70 -16.91 5.14
CA SER A 111 -10.69 -17.23 6.17
C SER A 111 -12.12 -17.29 5.63
N THR A 112 -12.48 -16.47 4.62
CA THR A 112 -13.79 -16.54 3.97
C THR A 112 -14.01 -17.90 3.32
N VAL A 113 -12.98 -18.42 2.64
CA VAL A 113 -13.04 -19.69 1.92
C VAL A 113 -12.89 -20.88 2.87
N ALA A 114 -11.94 -20.82 3.80
CA ALA A 114 -11.63 -21.91 4.71
C ALA A 114 -12.70 -22.13 5.78
N CYS A 115 -13.31 -21.05 6.29
CA CYS A 115 -14.23 -21.09 7.42
C CYS A 115 -15.43 -20.15 7.22
N PRO A 116 -16.28 -20.34 6.19
CA PRO A 116 -17.34 -19.39 5.83
C PRO A 116 -18.35 -19.15 6.96
N SER A 117 -18.68 -20.17 7.76
CA SER A 117 -19.66 -20.06 8.87
C SER A 117 -19.17 -19.19 10.02
N LYS A 118 -17.86 -19.20 10.30
CA LYS A 118 -17.24 -18.44 11.40
C LYS A 118 -16.63 -17.12 10.94
N HIS A 119 -16.42 -16.94 9.64
CA HIS A 119 -15.76 -15.77 9.07
C HIS A 119 -16.39 -14.46 9.55
N LYS A 120 -17.71 -14.30 9.41
CA LYS A 120 -18.40 -13.06 9.79
C LYS A 120 -18.17 -12.74 11.28
N THR A 121 -18.41 -13.71 12.16
CA THR A 121 -18.27 -13.55 13.62
C THR A 121 -16.84 -13.25 14.04
N PHE A 122 -15.86 -13.91 13.42
CA PHE A 122 -14.44 -13.66 13.68
C PHE A 122 -14.08 -12.21 13.36
N TRP A 123 -14.39 -11.74 12.14
CA TRP A 123 -14.00 -10.39 11.73
C TRP A 123 -14.83 -9.30 12.38
N THR A 124 -16.05 -9.55 12.85
CA THR A 124 -16.76 -8.54 13.66
C THR A 124 -16.13 -8.37 15.03
N SER A 125 -15.61 -9.45 15.64
CA SER A 125 -15.09 -9.44 17.01
C SER A 125 -13.60 -9.05 17.07
N TYR A 126 -12.79 -9.55 16.13
CA TYR A 126 -11.33 -9.43 16.19
C TYR A 126 -10.74 -8.40 15.21
N TYR A 127 -11.55 -7.72 14.40
CA TYR A 127 -11.03 -6.76 13.41
C TYR A 127 -10.09 -5.71 14.03
N VAL A 128 -10.47 -5.09 15.15
CA VAL A 128 -9.63 -4.07 15.80
C VAL A 128 -8.32 -4.67 16.28
N HIS A 129 -8.34 -5.87 16.84
CA HIS A 129 -7.14 -6.60 17.27
C HIS A 129 -6.21 -6.90 16.09
N CYS A 130 -6.76 -7.33 14.95
CA CYS A 130 -5.96 -7.56 13.74
C CYS A 130 -5.27 -6.27 13.24
N ILE A 131 -5.99 -5.14 13.24
CA ILE A 131 -5.41 -3.84 12.85
C ILE A 131 -4.35 -3.39 13.87
N ALA A 132 -4.58 -3.60 15.16
CA ALA A 132 -3.61 -3.30 16.21
C ALA A 132 -2.32 -4.13 16.04
N VAL A 133 -2.44 -5.41 15.71
CA VAL A 133 -1.28 -6.28 15.41
C VAL A 133 -0.51 -5.77 14.19
N VAL A 134 -1.19 -5.42 13.10
CA VAL A 134 -0.55 -4.84 11.90
C VAL A 134 0.20 -3.54 12.24
N THR A 135 -0.44 -2.67 13.03
CA THR A 135 0.14 -1.40 13.50
C THR A 135 1.38 -1.65 14.35
N PHE A 136 1.29 -2.59 15.30
CA PHE A 136 2.39 -2.96 16.18
C PHE A 136 3.57 -3.55 15.40
N LEU A 137 3.33 -4.44 14.44
CA LEU A 137 4.40 -5.00 13.60
C LEU A 137 5.08 -3.92 12.76
N ALA A 138 4.31 -2.99 12.20
CA ALA A 138 4.86 -1.86 11.46
C ALA A 138 5.73 -0.95 12.35
N PHE A 139 5.28 -0.68 13.58
CA PHE A 139 6.05 0.05 14.57
C PHE A 139 7.32 -0.71 14.96
N ALA A 140 7.22 -2.01 15.27
CA ALA A 140 8.35 -2.85 15.65
C ALA A 140 9.41 -2.97 14.55
N GLY A 141 9.04 -2.85 13.27
CA GLY A 141 9.99 -2.81 12.15
C GLY A 141 10.66 -1.45 11.94
N SER A 142 10.11 -0.35 12.48
CA SER A 142 10.51 1.02 12.16
C SER A 142 10.89 1.89 13.36
N TRP A 143 10.63 1.47 14.60
CA TRP A 143 10.84 2.27 15.81
C TRP A 143 12.29 2.78 15.96
N GLN A 144 13.28 2.02 15.50
CA GLN A 144 14.69 2.42 15.53
C GLN A 144 14.95 3.73 14.75
N ASN A 145 14.11 4.03 13.75
CA ASN A 145 14.21 5.25 12.95
C ASN A 145 13.80 6.51 13.72
N LEU A 146 13.12 6.37 14.87
CA LEU A 146 12.84 7.51 15.77
C LEU A 146 14.09 8.03 16.47
N PHE A 147 15.18 7.27 16.47
CA PHE A 147 16.46 7.65 17.06
C PHE A 147 17.49 8.05 16.01
N SER A 148 17.11 8.15 14.74
CA SER A 148 18.05 8.51 13.68
C SER A 148 18.21 10.02 13.54
N ASN A 149 19.38 10.42 13.05
CA ASN A 149 19.69 11.81 12.72
C ASN A 149 19.35 12.10 11.25
N ALA A 150 18.08 11.92 10.89
CA ALA A 150 17.62 12.22 9.54
C ALA A 150 17.71 13.72 9.25
N GLU A 151 18.23 14.09 8.07
CA GLU A 151 18.34 15.47 7.60
C GLU A 151 18.29 15.55 6.08
N PHE A 152 18.10 16.76 5.53
CA PHE A 152 18.23 16.98 4.10
C PHE A 152 19.65 17.46 3.77
N ALA A 153 20.37 16.66 2.99
CA ALA A 153 21.70 17.01 2.49
C ALA A 153 21.58 17.80 1.19
N ARG A 154 22.26 18.94 1.12
CA ARG A 154 22.35 19.78 -0.08
C ARG A 154 23.35 19.17 -1.07
N HIS A 155 22.98 19.14 -2.34
CA HIS A 155 23.84 18.77 -3.44
C HIS A 155 23.80 19.84 -4.54
N GLU A 156 24.95 20.10 -5.12
CA GLU A 156 25.11 21.01 -6.25
C GLU A 156 25.36 20.18 -7.51
N VAL A 157 24.69 20.53 -8.61
CA VAL A 157 24.86 19.83 -9.88
C VAL A 157 26.10 20.41 -10.57
N ASN A 158 27.15 19.59 -10.70
CA ASN A 158 28.42 19.99 -11.31
C ASN A 158 28.22 20.73 -12.64
N GLY A 159 28.72 21.97 -12.73
CA GLY A 159 28.65 22.79 -13.93
C GLY A 159 27.35 23.59 -14.11
N THR A 160 26.46 23.62 -13.10
CA THR A 160 25.24 24.44 -13.10
C THR A 160 25.05 25.11 -11.73
N GLU A 161 24.21 26.14 -11.66
CA GLU A 161 23.79 26.76 -10.38
C GLU A 161 22.62 26.00 -9.71
N GLU A 162 22.23 24.84 -10.26
CA GLU A 162 21.10 24.07 -9.76
C GLU A 162 21.45 23.32 -8.47
N ILE A 163 20.56 23.47 -7.48
CA ILE A 163 20.66 22.80 -6.19
C ILE A 163 19.49 21.84 -5.97
N PHE A 164 19.79 20.67 -5.43
CA PHE A 164 18.78 19.71 -4.99
C PHE A 164 19.15 19.14 -3.63
N PHE A 165 18.15 18.64 -2.93
CA PHE A 165 18.31 18.04 -1.61
C PHE A 165 18.03 16.54 -1.70
N THR A 166 18.78 15.75 -0.94
CA THR A 166 18.46 14.34 -0.72
C THR A 166 18.28 14.09 0.77
N PHE A 167 17.46 13.10 1.10
CA PHE A 167 17.22 12.75 2.50
C PHE A 167 18.34 11.83 2.98
N LYS A 168 19.20 12.35 3.85
CA LYS A 168 20.35 11.66 4.45
C LYS A 168 19.99 11.13 5.83
N PHE A 169 20.54 9.97 6.17
CA PHE A 169 20.40 9.32 7.48
C PHE A 169 21.79 8.98 8.02
N ASP A 170 21.94 8.91 9.35
CA ASP A 170 23.21 8.66 10.05
C ASP A 170 24.09 7.63 9.35
N GLU A 171 25.34 8.02 9.09
CA GLU A 171 26.42 7.09 8.76
C GLU A 171 27.04 6.47 10.03
N ASP A 172 26.89 7.13 11.19
CA ASP A 172 27.79 6.90 12.33
C ASP A 172 27.14 6.51 13.68
N ASN A 173 25.81 6.56 13.86
CA ASN A 173 25.21 6.40 15.20
C ASN A 173 23.99 5.47 15.28
N VAL A 174 24.18 4.15 15.29
CA VAL A 174 23.29 3.21 16.00
C VAL A 174 24.11 2.04 16.59
N ILE A 175 23.64 1.50 17.71
CA ILE A 175 24.11 0.35 18.51
C ILE A 175 24.38 -0.94 17.68
N ILE A 176 23.98 -1.02 16.41
CA ILE A 176 24.09 -2.18 15.53
C ILE A 176 24.55 -1.74 14.11
N GLY A 177 25.85 -1.47 13.93
CA GLY A 177 26.46 -1.24 12.62
C GLY A 177 25.93 -0.02 11.84
N LYS A 178 26.22 0.04 10.53
CA LYS A 178 25.80 1.15 9.65
C LYS A 178 24.27 1.18 9.52
N PRO A 179 23.57 2.20 10.06
CA PRO A 179 22.10 2.21 10.20
C PRO A 179 21.36 2.04 8.87
N THR A 180 21.90 2.63 7.81
CA THR A 180 21.36 2.54 6.44
C THR A 180 21.37 1.11 5.90
N GLN A 181 22.43 0.34 6.16
CA GLN A 181 22.52 -1.05 5.75
C GLN A 181 21.57 -1.94 6.53
N PHE A 182 21.49 -1.74 7.86
CA PHE A 182 20.55 -2.47 8.71
C PHE A 182 19.10 -2.25 8.27
N ASN A 183 18.71 -1.00 8.08
CA ASN A 183 17.36 -0.67 7.62
C ASN A 183 17.06 -1.24 6.22
N SER A 184 18.03 -1.21 5.31
CA SER A 184 17.89 -1.82 3.98
C SER A 184 17.68 -3.33 4.06
N ILE A 185 18.47 -4.03 4.88
CA ILE A 185 18.33 -5.48 5.13
C ILE A 185 16.98 -5.80 5.76
N MET A 186 16.61 -5.10 6.84
CA MET A 186 15.35 -5.33 7.54
C MET A 186 14.15 -5.10 6.62
N ASN A 187 14.23 -4.05 5.78
CA ASN A 187 13.20 -3.75 4.80
C ASN A 187 13.09 -4.86 3.75
N ALA A 188 14.21 -5.24 3.13
CA ALA A 188 14.24 -6.32 2.15
C ALA A 188 13.74 -7.66 2.72
N ALA A 189 14.22 -8.04 3.90
CA ALA A 189 13.82 -9.27 4.59
C ALA A 189 12.33 -9.27 4.92
N THR A 190 11.79 -8.16 5.44
CA THR A 190 10.38 -8.04 5.78
C THR A 190 9.51 -8.12 4.53
N TYR A 191 9.82 -7.36 3.47
CA TYR A 191 9.04 -7.40 2.24
C TYR A 191 9.04 -8.81 1.62
N ILE A 192 10.19 -9.48 1.53
CA ILE A 192 10.26 -10.85 1.00
C ILE A 192 9.46 -11.82 1.88
N PHE A 193 9.70 -11.83 3.18
CA PHE A 193 9.03 -12.75 4.10
C PHE A 193 7.51 -12.58 4.05
N VAL A 194 7.04 -11.34 4.12
CA VAL A 194 5.61 -11.01 4.12
C VAL A 194 4.96 -11.31 2.76
N SER A 195 5.66 -11.06 1.65
CA SER A 195 5.22 -11.47 0.31
C SER A 195 5.13 -12.98 0.16
N LEU A 196 6.10 -13.75 0.69
CA LEU A 196 6.04 -15.22 0.67
C LEU A 196 4.88 -15.76 1.51
N LEU A 197 4.62 -15.15 2.68
CA LEU A 197 3.47 -15.48 3.50
C LEU A 197 2.14 -15.20 2.76
N GLN A 198 2.06 -14.05 2.08
CA GLN A 198 0.91 -13.70 1.24
C GLN A 198 0.73 -14.69 0.08
N LEU A 199 1.81 -15.13 -0.56
CA LEU A 199 1.78 -16.15 -1.60
C LEU A 199 1.22 -17.47 -1.06
N ALA A 200 1.71 -17.93 0.09
CA ALA A 200 1.23 -19.15 0.72
C ALA A 200 -0.27 -19.09 1.02
N MET A 201 -0.77 -17.96 1.55
CA MET A 201 -2.21 -17.74 1.79
C MET A 201 -3.02 -17.72 0.50
N ASN A 202 -2.52 -17.07 -0.55
CA ASN A 202 -3.17 -17.02 -1.85
C ASN A 202 -3.24 -18.42 -2.49
N ILE A 203 -2.15 -19.19 -2.47
CA ILE A 203 -2.12 -20.59 -2.95
C ILE A 203 -3.12 -21.43 -2.16
N ALA A 204 -3.12 -21.35 -0.83
CA ALA A 204 -4.08 -22.07 0.01
C ALA A 204 -5.53 -21.71 -0.36
N THR A 205 -5.81 -20.43 -0.60
CA THR A 205 -7.13 -19.94 -1.04
C THR A 205 -7.54 -20.57 -2.38
N VAL A 206 -6.65 -20.60 -3.38
CA VAL A 206 -6.91 -21.25 -4.67
C VAL A 206 -7.18 -22.73 -4.52
N VAL A 207 -6.33 -23.44 -3.77
CA VAL A 207 -6.47 -24.89 -3.55
C VAL A 207 -7.83 -25.20 -2.92
N LEU A 208 -8.22 -24.43 -1.91
CA LEU A 208 -9.52 -24.59 -1.25
C LEU A 208 -10.68 -24.26 -2.18
N LEU A 209 -10.60 -23.16 -2.96
CA LEU A 209 -11.61 -22.80 -3.95
C LEU A 209 -11.77 -23.89 -5.01
N VAL A 210 -10.66 -24.44 -5.53
CA VAL A 210 -10.67 -25.54 -6.52
C VAL A 210 -11.31 -26.80 -5.91
N ARG A 211 -10.97 -27.16 -4.67
CA ARG A 211 -11.55 -28.31 -3.96
C ARG A 211 -13.06 -28.13 -3.75
N GLN A 212 -13.50 -26.98 -3.26
CA GLN A 212 -14.92 -26.65 -3.09
C GLN A 212 -15.66 -26.67 -4.43
N ASN A 213 -15.03 -26.14 -5.47
CA ASN A 213 -15.56 -26.12 -6.82
C ASN A 213 -15.76 -27.52 -7.43
N LYS A 214 -14.85 -28.47 -7.15
CA LYS A 214 -15.01 -29.87 -7.56
C LYS A 214 -16.18 -30.53 -6.80
N ARG A 215 -16.27 -30.30 -5.48
CA ARG A 215 -17.37 -30.84 -4.64
C ARG A 215 -18.74 -30.28 -5.02
N ALA A 216 -18.85 -28.98 -5.27
CA ALA A 216 -20.10 -28.33 -5.65
C ALA A 216 -20.61 -28.80 -7.03
N LYS A 217 -19.71 -29.07 -7.98
CA LYS A 217 -20.06 -29.69 -9.26
C LYS A 217 -20.60 -31.11 -9.08
N ALA A 218 -20.01 -31.91 -8.20
CA ALA A 218 -20.52 -33.24 -7.86
C ALA A 218 -21.90 -33.19 -7.17
N ALA A 219 -22.22 -32.08 -6.47
CA ALA A 219 -23.46 -31.89 -5.74
C ALA A 219 -24.53 -31.05 -6.48
N SER A 220 -24.30 -30.65 -7.73
CA SER A 220 -25.23 -29.82 -8.54
C SER A 220 -25.68 -28.50 -7.90
N VAL A 221 -24.92 -27.93 -6.97
CA VAL A 221 -25.28 -26.69 -6.25
C VAL A 221 -24.89 -25.44 -7.03
N LYS A 222 -25.82 -24.49 -7.18
CA LYS A 222 -25.62 -23.20 -7.88
C LYS A 222 -24.58 -22.32 -7.16
N ARG A 223 -23.61 -21.80 -7.93
CA ARG A 223 -22.38 -21.15 -7.43
C ARG A 223 -22.54 -19.65 -7.10
N ALA A 224 -21.91 -19.21 -6.01
CA ALA A 224 -21.66 -17.79 -5.71
C ALA A 224 -20.19 -17.36 -5.94
N SER A 225 -19.45 -17.99 -6.88
CA SER A 225 -17.98 -17.89 -6.93
C SER A 225 -17.38 -16.64 -7.60
N LYS A 226 -18.16 -15.85 -8.36
CA LYS A 226 -17.60 -14.75 -9.17
C LYS A 226 -17.03 -13.59 -8.34
N PRO A 227 -17.72 -13.08 -7.31
CA PRO A 227 -17.19 -11.98 -6.50
C PRO A 227 -15.90 -12.36 -5.75
N GLU A 228 -15.81 -13.60 -5.28
CA GLU A 228 -14.64 -14.10 -4.55
C GLU A 228 -13.41 -14.23 -5.43
N MET A 229 -13.59 -14.72 -6.66
CA MET A 229 -12.50 -14.87 -7.63
C MET A 229 -11.92 -13.51 -8.03
N ASN A 230 -12.76 -12.48 -8.17
CA ASN A 230 -12.29 -11.14 -8.47
C ASN A 230 -11.47 -10.54 -7.32
N LEU A 231 -11.90 -10.73 -6.07
CA LEU A 231 -11.14 -10.27 -4.89
C LEU A 231 -9.85 -11.08 -4.68
N PHE A 232 -9.83 -12.33 -5.12
CA PHE A 232 -8.61 -13.13 -5.19
C PHE A 232 -7.61 -12.54 -6.20
N PHE A 233 -8.05 -12.17 -7.41
CA PHE A 233 -7.18 -11.50 -8.40
C PHE A 233 -6.56 -10.23 -7.84
N LEU A 234 -7.32 -9.43 -7.10
CA LEU A 234 -6.80 -8.27 -6.38
C LEU A 234 -5.68 -8.68 -5.42
N SER A 235 -5.91 -9.68 -4.55
CA SER A 235 -4.89 -10.17 -3.61
C SER A 235 -3.61 -10.68 -4.29
N VAL A 236 -3.72 -11.32 -5.46
CA VAL A 236 -2.59 -11.80 -6.25
C VAL A 236 -1.83 -10.64 -6.90
N ALA A 237 -2.54 -9.66 -7.46
CA ALA A 237 -1.91 -8.47 -8.04
C ALA A 237 -1.12 -7.71 -6.97
N MET A 238 -1.70 -7.52 -5.79
CA MET A 238 -1.02 -6.90 -4.64
C MET A 238 0.22 -7.70 -4.20
N PHE A 239 0.18 -9.04 -4.28
CA PHE A 239 1.35 -9.87 -4.01
C PHE A 239 2.48 -9.59 -5.00
N PHE A 240 2.21 -9.56 -6.31
CA PHE A 240 3.25 -9.29 -7.31
C PHE A 240 3.84 -7.89 -7.17
N ILE A 241 3.02 -6.89 -6.85
CA ILE A 241 3.48 -5.53 -6.57
C ILE A 241 4.40 -5.51 -5.34
N GLY A 242 3.99 -6.18 -4.25
CA GLY A 242 4.81 -6.31 -3.04
C GLY A 242 6.12 -7.05 -3.29
N LEU A 243 6.10 -8.11 -4.10
CA LEU A 243 7.29 -8.87 -4.48
C LEU A 243 8.25 -8.00 -5.30
N THR A 244 7.76 -7.22 -6.27
CA THR A 244 8.58 -6.28 -7.04
C THR A 244 9.26 -5.27 -6.11
N MET A 245 8.55 -4.75 -5.12
CA MET A 245 9.15 -3.89 -4.09
C MET A 245 10.22 -4.63 -3.28
N GLY A 246 9.97 -5.88 -2.86
CA GLY A 246 10.96 -6.68 -2.14
C GLY A 246 12.23 -6.95 -2.95
N VAL A 247 12.09 -7.35 -4.22
CA VAL A 247 13.22 -7.55 -5.15
C VAL A 247 13.98 -6.24 -5.37
N TYR A 248 13.26 -5.14 -5.54
CA TYR A 248 13.88 -3.82 -5.65
C TYR A 248 14.71 -3.48 -4.39
N GLN A 249 14.17 -3.70 -3.19
CA GLN A 249 14.89 -3.46 -1.93
C GLN A 249 16.11 -4.36 -1.75
N VAL A 250 16.08 -5.60 -2.23
CA VAL A 250 17.27 -6.45 -2.30
C VAL A 250 18.32 -5.84 -3.22
N GLY A 251 17.93 -5.38 -4.41
CA GLY A 251 18.83 -4.70 -5.34
C GLY A 251 19.51 -3.48 -4.72
N VAL A 252 18.74 -2.62 -4.06
CA VAL A 252 19.26 -1.46 -3.30
C VAL A 252 20.25 -1.92 -2.23
N THR A 253 19.89 -2.95 -1.46
CA THR A 253 20.75 -3.49 -0.40
C THR A 253 22.09 -3.97 -0.98
N LEU A 254 22.08 -4.80 -2.02
CA LEU A 254 23.29 -5.32 -2.64
C LEU A 254 24.18 -4.20 -3.19
N LEU A 255 23.59 -3.20 -3.85
CA LEU A 255 24.33 -2.05 -4.38
C LEU A 255 24.93 -1.16 -3.27
N LEU A 256 24.21 -0.97 -2.16
CA LEU A 256 24.72 -0.28 -0.96
C LEU A 256 25.93 -1.00 -0.37
N PHE A 257 25.87 -2.32 -0.27
CA PHE A 257 27.00 -3.13 0.23
C PHE A 257 28.19 -3.11 -0.71
N ALA A 258 27.94 -3.16 -2.03
CA ALA A 258 28.98 -3.09 -3.05
C ALA A 258 29.57 -1.69 -3.24
N LYS A 259 28.99 -0.64 -2.60
CA LYS A 259 29.34 0.77 -2.82
C LYS A 259 29.37 1.15 -4.31
N ASN A 260 28.46 0.58 -5.08
CA ASN A 260 28.43 0.74 -6.54
C ASN A 260 27.66 2.02 -6.91
N GLU A 261 28.24 2.87 -7.76
CA GLU A 261 27.61 4.12 -8.24
C GLU A 261 26.30 3.88 -9.00
N ALA A 262 26.09 2.67 -9.54
CA ALA A 262 24.83 2.26 -10.16
C ALA A 262 23.61 2.37 -9.20
N ILE A 263 23.85 2.45 -7.89
CA ILE A 263 22.80 2.72 -6.90
C ILE A 263 22.01 3.99 -7.23
N VAL A 264 22.64 5.02 -7.78
CA VAL A 264 21.97 6.29 -8.12
C VAL A 264 20.91 6.06 -9.20
N GLY A 265 21.24 5.28 -10.23
CA GLY A 265 20.29 4.90 -11.27
C GLY A 265 19.15 4.01 -10.73
N PHE A 266 19.45 3.15 -9.77
CA PHE A 266 18.44 2.32 -9.12
C PHE A 266 17.46 3.17 -8.29
N LEU A 267 17.98 4.09 -7.49
CA LEU A 267 17.20 5.03 -6.67
C LEU A 267 16.31 5.95 -7.52
N ASN A 268 16.71 6.32 -8.75
CA ASN A 268 15.83 7.07 -9.65
C ASN A 268 14.57 6.28 -10.05
N ASN A 269 14.66 4.95 -10.12
CA ASN A 269 13.50 4.09 -10.41
C ASN A 269 12.62 3.85 -9.17
N TYR A 270 13.13 4.12 -7.96
CA TYR A 270 12.39 3.93 -6.71
C TYR A 270 11.00 4.56 -6.74
N LEU A 271 10.93 5.82 -7.16
CA LEU A 271 9.71 6.62 -7.10
C LEU A 271 8.59 6.02 -7.94
N TRP A 272 8.92 5.44 -9.09
CA TRP A 272 7.95 4.76 -9.95
C TRP A 272 7.40 3.49 -9.32
N ILE A 273 8.28 2.69 -8.71
CA ILE A 273 7.88 1.43 -8.07
C ILE A 273 7.10 1.75 -6.78
N ALA A 274 7.51 2.77 -6.04
CA ALA A 274 6.78 3.28 -4.88
C ALA A 274 5.38 3.75 -5.27
N ASP A 275 5.22 4.50 -6.37
CA ASP A 275 3.91 4.93 -6.88
C ASP A 275 3.05 3.77 -7.33
N LEU A 276 3.63 2.81 -8.05
CA LEU A 276 2.91 1.60 -8.42
C LEU A 276 2.41 0.88 -7.18
N ASN A 277 3.20 0.80 -6.12
CA ASN A 277 2.80 0.17 -4.87
C ASN A 277 1.75 0.97 -4.10
N GLN A 278 1.87 2.29 -4.02
CA GLN A 278 1.02 3.15 -3.20
C GLN A 278 -0.27 3.61 -3.89
N LEU A 279 -0.32 3.65 -5.22
CA LEU A 279 -1.44 4.24 -5.96
C LEU A 279 -2.22 3.25 -6.83
N SER A 280 -1.68 2.05 -7.09
CA SER A 280 -2.40 1.01 -7.86
C SER A 280 -3.58 0.32 -7.14
N PRO A 281 -3.62 0.16 -5.80
CA PRO A 281 -4.69 -0.60 -5.15
C PRO A 281 -6.13 -0.16 -5.48
N PRO A 282 -6.49 1.14 -5.55
CA PRO A 282 -7.84 1.57 -5.91
C PRO A 282 -8.20 1.22 -7.35
N TYR A 283 -7.25 1.25 -8.28
CA TYR A 283 -7.46 0.83 -9.67
C TYR A 283 -7.71 -0.68 -9.74
N LEU A 284 -6.91 -1.47 -9.02
CA LEU A 284 -7.12 -2.91 -8.95
C LEU A 284 -8.49 -3.24 -8.34
N LEU A 285 -8.91 -2.54 -7.30
CA LEU A 285 -10.25 -2.71 -6.72
C LEU A 285 -11.36 -2.33 -7.71
N PHE A 286 -11.17 -1.23 -8.44
CA PHE A 286 -12.12 -0.76 -9.46
C PHE A 286 -12.23 -1.72 -10.66
N LEU A 287 -11.13 -2.34 -11.06
CA LEU A 287 -11.13 -3.36 -12.12
C LEU A 287 -11.77 -4.66 -11.64
N ALA A 288 -11.37 -5.15 -10.46
CA ALA A 288 -11.82 -6.41 -9.90
C ALA A 288 -13.29 -6.39 -9.46
N SER A 289 -13.74 -5.35 -8.75
CA SER A 289 -15.07 -5.33 -8.15
C SER A 289 -16.06 -4.51 -8.99
N ALA A 290 -16.93 -5.20 -9.74
CA ALA A 290 -18.02 -4.56 -10.47
C ALA A 290 -18.94 -3.75 -9.55
N THR A 291 -19.15 -4.23 -8.31
CA THR A 291 -19.90 -3.53 -7.27
C THR A 291 -19.19 -2.24 -6.86
N ALA A 292 -17.88 -2.31 -6.53
CA ALA A 292 -17.11 -1.12 -6.20
C ALA A 292 -17.15 -0.09 -7.33
N ARG A 293 -16.84 -0.53 -8.56
CA ARG A 293 -16.88 0.31 -9.77
C ARG A 293 -18.22 1.02 -9.95
N LYS A 294 -19.34 0.29 -9.85
CA LYS A 294 -20.66 0.88 -10.01
C LYS A 294 -20.95 1.92 -8.93
N THR A 295 -20.65 1.64 -7.67
CA THR A 295 -20.91 2.56 -6.56
C THR A 295 -20.00 3.79 -6.59
N ILE A 296 -18.74 3.63 -6.97
CA ILE A 296 -17.77 4.72 -7.16
C ILE A 296 -18.25 5.64 -8.29
N LEU A 297 -18.58 5.10 -9.47
CA LEU A 297 -19.12 5.89 -10.59
C LEU A 297 -20.42 6.61 -10.25
N GLN A 298 -21.29 5.98 -9.44
CA GLN A 298 -22.50 6.64 -8.93
C GLN A 298 -22.19 7.78 -7.96
N SER A 299 -21.16 7.61 -7.11
CA SER A 299 -20.73 8.64 -6.15
C SER A 299 -20.15 9.87 -6.83
N PHE A 300 -19.52 9.69 -7.99
CA PHE A 300 -19.07 10.78 -8.87
C PHE A 300 -20.17 11.40 -9.75
N GLY A 301 -21.43 10.99 -9.60
CA GLY A 301 -22.54 11.50 -10.43
C GLY A 301 -22.55 10.99 -11.88
N LEU A 302 -21.60 10.13 -12.27
CA LEU A 302 -21.48 9.59 -13.63
C LEU A 302 -22.57 8.54 -13.96
N LYS A 303 -23.29 8.03 -12.95
CA LYS A 303 -24.45 7.17 -13.14
C LYS A 303 -25.60 7.57 -12.22
N LYS A 304 -26.76 7.87 -12.80
CA LYS A 304 -27.99 8.10 -12.03
C LYS A 304 -28.32 6.84 -11.21
N ARG A 305 -28.58 7.03 -9.91
CA ARG A 305 -29.10 5.96 -9.05
C ARG A 305 -30.48 5.59 -9.57
N LYS A 306 -30.62 4.40 -10.19
CA LYS A 306 -31.95 3.83 -10.42
C LYS A 306 -32.59 3.69 -9.04
N LYS A 307 -33.57 4.57 -8.74
CA LYS A 307 -34.41 4.44 -7.55
C LYS A 307 -34.98 3.03 -7.63
N LYS A 308 -34.63 2.16 -6.69
CA LYS A 308 -35.29 0.87 -6.56
C LYS A 308 -36.71 1.24 -6.15
N GLU A 309 -37.66 1.14 -7.07
CA GLU A 309 -39.07 1.21 -6.72
C GLU A 309 -39.28 0.18 -5.62
N SER A 310 -39.64 0.68 -4.45
CA SER A 310 -40.09 -0.13 -3.33
C SER A 310 -41.38 -0.81 -3.78
N SER A 311 -41.24 -1.99 -4.38
CA SER A 311 -42.34 -2.93 -4.54
C SER A 311 -42.82 -3.28 -3.13
N ALA A 312 -43.83 -2.55 -2.68
CA ALA A 312 -44.78 -3.02 -1.69
C ALA A 312 -45.41 -4.30 -2.27
N LEU A 313 -44.86 -5.46 -1.95
CA LEU A 313 -45.51 -6.74 -2.20
C LEU A 313 -45.14 -7.72 -1.06
N PHE A 314 -46.16 -7.96 -0.24
CA PHE A 314 -46.44 -9.15 0.58
C PHE A 314 -45.51 -9.47 1.75
N VAL A 315 -45.86 -8.92 2.91
CA VAL A 315 -45.88 -9.67 4.17
C VAL A 315 -47.33 -10.01 4.47
N THR A 316 -47.73 -11.23 4.12
CA THR A 316 -48.82 -11.94 4.79
C THR A 316 -48.26 -13.27 5.28
N ARG A 317 -48.13 -13.34 6.61
CA ARG A 317 -47.93 -14.49 7.51
C ARG A 317 -46.76 -15.44 7.21
#